data_AF-A0AB74C8U3-F1
#
_entry.id   AF-A0AB74C8U3-F1
#
_cell.length_a   1.000
_cell.length_b   1.000
_cell.length_c   1.000
_cell.angle_alpha   90.00
_cell.angle_beta   90.00
_cell.angle_gamma   90.00
#
_symmetry.space_group_name_H-M   'P 1'
#
loop_
_entity.id
_entity.type
_entity.pdbx_description
1 polymer ?
#
loop_
_entity_poly.entity_id
_entity_poly.type
_entity_poly.pdbx_seq_one_letter_code
_entity_poly.pdbx_strand_id
1 'polypeptide(L)'
;MQSPHAKYLRECLSLAEKSPPRPTNFRVGAILVSRKEGDYKTEDDRIVSTGYTMELAGNTHAEQCCLSNYAAVHSVPEDRVWEVLPSEPDRKLVMYVTMEPCGKRLSGNLPCVQRIIRTRQGDRKGIQKVYFGVKEPGTFVGGSEGCQMLTAAGIDWQVVNGLEREILEVAVAGHENREEEVKAALDTVETNIDDISDDERRRQQEAQRNPKKRMMEANLLG
;
A
#
# COMPACT_ATOMS: atom_id res chain seq x y z
N MET A 1 -4.30 -19.92 -0.97
CA MET A 1 -5.35 -18.96 -0.51
C MET A 1 -4.81 -17.57 -0.79
N GLN A 2 -5.53 -16.73 -1.54
CA GLN A 2 -5.06 -15.37 -1.81
C GLN A 2 -4.93 -14.59 -0.49
N SER A 3 -3.90 -13.75 -0.38
CA SER A 3 -3.67 -12.87 0.78
C SER A 3 -4.92 -12.00 1.02
N PRO A 4 -5.36 -11.78 2.27
CA PRO A 4 -6.50 -10.90 2.55
C PRO A 4 -6.20 -9.45 2.13
N HIS A 5 -4.92 -9.10 2.01
CA HIS A 5 -4.44 -7.79 1.60
C HIS A 5 -4.67 -7.53 0.11
N ALA A 6 -4.79 -8.58 -0.71
CA ALA A 6 -5.06 -8.45 -2.14
C ALA A 6 -6.39 -7.72 -2.42
N LYS A 7 -7.40 -7.84 -1.54
CA LYS A 7 -8.68 -7.12 -1.68
C LYS A 7 -8.48 -5.60 -1.63
N TYR A 8 -7.64 -5.12 -0.70
CA TYR A 8 -7.33 -3.70 -0.58
C TYR A 8 -6.50 -3.19 -1.74
N LEU A 9 -5.54 -3.99 -2.25
CA LEU A 9 -4.78 -3.59 -3.43
C LEU A 9 -5.63 -3.55 -4.70
N ARG A 10 -6.62 -4.43 -4.86
CA ARG A 10 -7.60 -4.32 -5.96
C ARG A 10 -8.42 -3.03 -5.83
N GLU A 11 -8.85 -2.65 -4.63
CA GLU A 11 -9.53 -1.37 -4.43
C GLU A 11 -8.60 -0.16 -4.70
N CYS A 12 -7.33 -0.25 -4.28
CA CYS A 12 -6.31 0.76 -4.63
C CYS A 12 -6.12 0.85 -6.15
N LEU A 13 -6.15 -0.28 -6.87
CA LEU A 13 -6.06 -0.30 -8.32
C LEU A 13 -7.26 0.39 -8.98
N SER A 14 -8.48 0.13 -8.51
CA SER A 14 -9.67 0.85 -8.98
C SER A 14 -9.63 2.36 -8.67
N LEU A 15 -8.94 2.77 -7.60
CA LEU A 15 -8.66 4.19 -7.34
C LEU A 15 -7.64 4.75 -8.34
N ALA A 16 -6.56 4.01 -8.62
CA ALA A 16 -5.54 4.41 -9.59
C ALA A 16 -6.12 4.65 -11.00
N GLU A 17 -7.09 3.84 -11.41
CA GLU A 17 -7.82 3.99 -12.67
C GLU A 17 -8.61 5.30 -12.78
N LYS A 18 -8.84 6.02 -11.67
CA LYS A 18 -9.46 7.36 -11.71
C LYS A 18 -8.49 8.46 -12.11
N SER A 19 -7.18 8.26 -11.92
CA SER A 19 -6.17 9.21 -12.40
C SER A 19 -6.15 9.22 -13.93
N PRO A 20 -6.10 10.37 -14.62
CA PRO A 20 -5.95 10.39 -16.06
C PRO A 20 -4.59 9.78 -16.48
N PRO A 21 -4.52 9.00 -17.57
CA PRO A 21 -3.25 8.53 -18.11
C PRO A 21 -2.43 9.71 -18.63
N ARG A 22 -1.16 9.79 -18.23
CA ARG A 22 -0.20 10.79 -18.71
C ARG A 22 1.15 10.15 -19.04
N PRO A 23 1.94 10.73 -19.97
CA PRO A 23 3.22 10.15 -20.39
C PRO A 23 4.29 10.01 -19.30
N THR A 24 4.20 10.79 -18.24
CA THR A 24 5.28 10.93 -17.24
C THR A 24 4.83 10.71 -15.80
N ASN A 25 3.57 10.32 -15.57
CA ASN A 25 3.01 10.11 -14.24
C ASN A 25 2.49 8.67 -14.11
N PHE A 26 2.98 7.97 -13.09
CA PHE A 26 2.40 6.69 -12.69
C PHE A 26 1.01 6.90 -12.09
N ARG A 27 0.05 6.08 -12.50
CA ARG A 27 -1.29 6.02 -11.90
C ARG A 27 -1.23 5.12 -10.67
N VAL A 28 -1.21 5.74 -9.50
CA VAL A 28 -1.18 5.04 -8.20
C VAL A 28 -2.47 5.31 -7.43
N GLY A 29 -2.93 4.34 -6.65
CA GLY A 29 -4.02 4.50 -5.70
C GLY A 29 -3.61 4.03 -4.31
N ALA A 30 -4.23 4.63 -3.28
CA ALA A 30 -3.91 4.39 -1.88
C ALA A 30 -5.16 4.39 -0.99
N ILE A 31 -5.14 3.57 0.06
CA ILE A 31 -6.17 3.46 1.09
C ILE A 31 -5.52 3.44 2.46
N LEU A 32 -6.00 4.28 3.37
CA LEU A 32 -5.64 4.24 4.78
C LEU A 32 -6.74 3.53 5.56
N VAL A 33 -6.35 2.53 6.36
CA VAL A 33 -7.25 1.69 7.16
C VAL A 33 -6.88 1.78 8.63
N SER A 34 -7.88 1.85 9.50
CA SER A 34 -7.74 1.58 10.92
C SER A 34 -8.11 0.13 11.18
N ARG A 35 -7.12 -0.68 11.56
CA ARG A 35 -7.23 -2.12 11.79
C ARG A 35 -7.21 -2.42 13.28
N LYS A 36 -8.10 -3.31 13.72
CA LYS A 36 -8.06 -3.88 15.07
C LYS A 36 -6.84 -4.76 15.27
N GLU A 37 -6.12 -4.57 16.36
CA GLU A 37 -4.97 -5.40 16.71
C GLU A 37 -5.40 -6.86 16.88
N GLY A 38 -4.61 -7.78 16.32
CA GLY A 38 -4.94 -9.21 16.27
C GLY A 38 -6.00 -9.62 15.24
N ASP A 39 -6.60 -8.69 14.48
CA ASP A 39 -7.49 -9.04 13.36
C ASP A 39 -6.69 -9.31 12.08
N TYR A 40 -6.16 -10.54 11.96
CA TYR A 40 -5.44 -11.01 10.77
C TYR A 40 -6.36 -11.37 9.60
N LYS A 41 -7.69 -11.35 9.83
CA LYS A 41 -8.69 -11.65 8.80
C LYS A 41 -9.25 -10.40 8.15
N THR A 42 -8.98 -9.22 8.70
CA THR A 42 -9.36 -7.91 8.13
C THR A 42 -10.88 -7.73 8.09
N GLU A 43 -11.56 -8.26 9.11
CA GLU A 43 -13.03 -8.25 9.27
C GLU A 43 -13.53 -6.98 9.97
N ASP A 44 -12.73 -6.39 10.86
CA ASP A 44 -13.02 -5.19 11.66
C ASP A 44 -12.35 -3.91 11.10
N ASP A 45 -11.81 -3.98 9.89
CA ASP A 45 -11.11 -2.89 9.23
C ASP A 45 -12.06 -1.72 8.92
N ARG A 46 -11.61 -0.50 9.24
CA ARG A 46 -12.33 0.73 8.94
C ARG A 46 -11.52 1.56 7.95
N ILE A 47 -12.09 1.88 6.79
CA ILE A 47 -11.44 2.82 5.86
C ILE A 47 -11.47 4.22 6.48
N VAL A 48 -10.30 4.82 6.61
CA VAL A 48 -10.08 6.15 7.19
C VAL A 48 -10.09 7.20 6.09
N SER A 49 -9.38 6.92 5.00
CA SER A 49 -9.28 7.82 3.84
C SER A 49 -8.78 7.05 2.63
N THR A 50 -8.99 7.62 1.45
CA THR A 50 -8.51 7.09 0.18
C THR A 50 -7.87 8.22 -0.62
N GLY A 51 -7.01 7.85 -1.57
CA GLY A 51 -6.54 8.81 -2.54
C GLY A 51 -5.95 8.16 -3.79
N TYR A 52 -5.84 8.94 -4.85
CA TYR A 52 -5.17 8.52 -6.08
C TYR A 52 -4.33 9.64 -6.67
N THR A 53 -3.42 9.27 -7.56
CA THR A 53 -2.52 10.22 -8.22
C THR A 53 -3.31 11.33 -8.89
N MET A 54 -2.91 12.58 -8.66
CA MET A 54 -3.57 13.77 -9.22
C MET A 54 -5.07 13.92 -8.90
N GLU A 55 -5.57 13.26 -7.84
CA GLU A 55 -6.91 13.55 -7.31
C GLU A 55 -7.03 15.02 -6.87
N LEU A 56 -5.97 15.53 -6.24
CA LEU A 56 -5.85 16.93 -5.88
C LEU A 56 -4.94 17.66 -6.88
N ALA A 57 -5.19 18.97 -7.04
CA ALA A 57 -4.48 19.81 -7.98
C ALA A 57 -2.94 19.75 -7.81
N GLY A 58 -2.23 19.79 -8.92
CA GLY A 58 -0.76 19.73 -8.98
C GLY A 58 -0.22 18.31 -9.19
N ASN A 59 1.09 18.14 -8.98
CA ASN A 59 1.76 16.86 -9.13
C ASN A 59 1.71 16.05 -7.82
N THR A 60 0.50 15.65 -7.42
CA THR A 60 0.22 14.93 -6.17
C THR A 60 0.27 13.42 -6.38
N HIS A 61 0.87 12.70 -5.44
CA HIS A 61 0.88 11.24 -5.42
C HIS A 61 -0.31 10.71 -4.59
N ALA A 62 -0.65 9.43 -4.75
CA ALA A 62 -1.80 8.82 -4.11
C ALA A 62 -1.78 8.90 -2.58
N GLU A 63 -0.63 8.66 -1.95
CA GLU A 63 -0.45 8.69 -0.50
C GLU A 63 -0.58 10.12 0.03
N GLN A 64 -0.08 11.11 -0.74
CA GLN A 64 -0.28 12.52 -0.44
C GLN A 64 -1.77 12.88 -0.50
N CYS A 65 -2.49 12.49 -1.57
CA CYS A 65 -3.93 12.73 -1.68
C CYS A 65 -4.69 12.06 -0.53
N CYS A 66 -4.35 10.81 -0.21
CA CYS A 66 -4.98 10.06 0.88
C CYS A 66 -4.88 10.78 2.23
N LEU A 67 -3.70 11.30 2.58
CA LEU A 67 -3.50 12.07 3.82
C LEU A 67 -4.15 13.47 3.74
N SER A 68 -4.04 14.13 2.58
CA SER A 68 -4.62 15.47 2.36
C SER A 68 -6.14 15.46 2.45
N ASN A 69 -6.80 14.45 1.88
CA ASN A 69 -8.26 14.29 1.93
C ASN A 69 -8.75 14.14 3.37
N TYR A 70 -8.03 13.34 4.18
CA TYR A 70 -8.35 13.19 5.59
C TYR A 70 -8.15 14.52 6.35
N ALA A 71 -7.01 15.18 6.15
CA ALA A 71 -6.73 16.47 6.75
C ALA A 71 -7.83 17.51 6.43
N ALA A 72 -8.28 17.55 5.17
CA ALA A 72 -9.32 18.45 4.70
C ALA A 72 -10.68 18.21 5.39
N VAL A 73 -11.13 16.95 5.51
CA VAL A 73 -12.36 16.60 6.24
C VAL A 73 -12.31 17.04 7.70
N HIS A 74 -11.11 17.05 8.29
CA HIS A 74 -10.86 17.46 9.67
C HIS A 74 -10.41 18.91 9.84
N SER A 75 -10.44 19.71 8.75
CA SER A 75 -10.08 21.14 8.76
C SER A 75 -8.69 21.45 9.31
N VAL A 76 -7.71 20.58 9.05
CA VAL A 76 -6.29 20.82 9.36
C VAL A 76 -5.46 20.83 8.08
N PRO A 77 -4.32 21.54 8.04
CA PRO A 77 -3.40 21.43 6.91
C PRO A 77 -2.77 20.03 6.87
N GLU A 78 -2.36 19.59 5.67
CA GLU A 78 -1.85 18.23 5.45
C GLU A 78 -0.62 17.90 6.30
N ASP A 79 0.28 18.86 6.52
CA ASP A 79 1.46 18.69 7.37
C ASP A 79 1.12 18.54 8.87
N ARG A 80 -0.12 18.81 9.26
CA ARG A 80 -0.67 18.60 10.61
C ARG A 80 -1.69 17.45 10.69
N VAL A 81 -1.83 16.63 9.65
CA VAL A 81 -2.78 15.50 9.63
C VAL A 81 -2.58 14.55 10.83
N TRP A 82 -1.34 14.44 11.34
CA TRP A 82 -0.99 13.60 12.49
C TRP A 82 -1.80 13.92 13.76
N GLU A 83 -2.25 15.16 13.92
CA GLU A 83 -3.04 15.61 15.06
C GLU A 83 -4.45 15.02 15.09
N VAL A 84 -5.01 14.73 13.91
CA VAL A 84 -6.42 14.34 13.74
C VAL A 84 -6.61 12.88 13.37
N LEU A 85 -5.55 12.16 12.99
CA LEU A 85 -5.62 10.72 12.67
C LEU A 85 -6.31 9.89 13.78
N PRO A 86 -6.96 8.76 13.47
CA PRO A 86 -7.52 7.91 14.53
C PRO A 86 -6.42 7.35 15.44
N SER A 87 -6.66 7.34 16.75
CA SER A 87 -5.72 6.83 17.75
C SER A 87 -6.48 6.06 18.84
N GLU A 88 -7.04 4.91 18.46
CA GLU A 88 -7.70 3.99 19.38
C GLU A 88 -6.65 3.01 19.97
N PRO A 89 -6.68 2.69 21.28
CA PRO A 89 -5.64 1.87 21.92
C PRO A 89 -5.46 0.47 21.31
N ASP A 90 -6.54 -0.14 20.83
CA ASP A 90 -6.62 -1.49 20.27
C ASP A 90 -6.56 -1.51 18.74
N ARG A 91 -6.14 -0.40 18.11
CA ARG A 91 -6.05 -0.30 16.65
C ARG A 91 -4.71 0.27 16.17
N LYS A 92 -4.37 -0.12 14.94
CA LYS A 92 -3.25 0.43 14.17
C LYS A 92 -3.70 0.97 12.83
N LEU A 93 -2.99 2.01 12.37
CA LEU A 93 -3.17 2.54 11.03
C LEU A 93 -2.28 1.78 10.04
N VAL A 94 -2.91 1.31 8.97
CA VAL A 94 -2.31 0.52 7.90
C VAL A 94 -2.58 1.21 6.57
N MET A 95 -1.53 1.46 5.78
CA MET A 95 -1.67 2.02 4.44
C MET A 95 -1.51 0.93 3.39
N TYR A 96 -2.42 0.89 2.43
CA TYR A 96 -2.32 0.12 1.19
C TYR A 96 -2.05 1.08 0.04
N VAL A 97 -1.17 0.71 -0.88
CA VAL A 97 -0.83 1.52 -2.04
C VAL A 97 -0.39 0.61 -3.18
N THR A 98 -0.77 0.90 -4.43
CA THR A 98 -0.47 -0.04 -5.54
C THR A 98 1.03 -0.20 -5.78
N MET A 99 1.81 0.88 -5.69
CA MET A 99 3.26 0.90 -5.86
C MET A 99 3.96 1.30 -4.56
N GLU A 100 5.21 0.88 -4.39
CA GLU A 100 6.07 1.31 -3.29
C GLU A 100 6.05 2.85 -3.11
N PRO A 101 5.85 3.36 -1.88
CA PRO A 101 5.95 4.79 -1.63
C PRO A 101 7.33 5.35 -1.91
N CYS A 102 7.39 6.43 -2.70
CA CYS A 102 8.66 7.01 -3.08
C CYS A 102 9.48 7.53 -1.87
N GLY A 103 10.76 7.17 -1.84
CA GLY A 103 11.76 7.72 -0.90
C GLY A 103 12.30 9.09 -1.33
N LYS A 104 12.23 9.40 -2.62
CA LYS A 104 12.72 10.63 -3.24
C LYS A 104 11.78 11.13 -4.33
N ARG A 105 11.77 12.44 -4.58
CA ARG A 105 11.02 13.04 -5.69
C ARG A 105 11.91 13.98 -6.50
N LEU A 106 11.97 13.75 -7.81
CA LEU A 106 12.66 14.65 -8.74
C LEU A 106 12.04 16.04 -8.79
N SER A 107 10.74 16.15 -8.49
CA SER A 107 10.04 17.43 -8.45
C SER A 107 10.40 18.30 -7.25
N GLY A 108 11.21 17.80 -6.29
CA GLY A 108 11.54 18.50 -5.05
C GLY A 108 10.42 18.52 -4.00
N ASN A 109 9.25 17.97 -4.31
CA ASN A 109 8.17 17.82 -3.34
C ASN A 109 8.52 16.80 -2.26
N LEU A 110 7.89 16.91 -1.09
CA LEU A 110 8.10 15.97 0.00
C LEU A 110 7.78 14.52 -0.44
N PRO A 111 8.73 13.57 -0.27
CA PRO A 111 8.51 12.16 -0.62
C PRO A 111 7.40 11.50 0.18
N CYS A 112 6.74 10.50 -0.40
CA CYS A 112 5.61 9.83 0.24
C CYS A 112 6.01 9.13 1.54
N VAL A 113 7.18 8.49 1.60
CA VAL A 113 7.66 7.88 2.85
C VAL A 113 7.84 8.91 3.95
N GLN A 114 8.36 10.11 3.63
CA GLN A 114 8.46 11.18 4.62
C GLN A 114 7.08 11.63 5.12
N ARG A 115 6.06 11.68 4.25
CA ARG A 115 4.68 11.97 4.67
C ARG A 115 4.14 10.91 5.64
N ILE A 116 4.37 9.64 5.31
CA ILE A 116 3.98 8.51 6.17
C ILE A 116 4.69 8.60 7.53
N ILE A 117 5.99 8.85 7.56
CA ILE A 117 6.77 8.99 8.81
C ILE A 117 6.25 10.15 9.66
N ARG A 118 5.93 11.30 9.03
CA ARG A 118 5.39 12.48 9.74
C ARG A 118 4.04 12.23 10.42
N THR A 119 3.32 11.15 10.09
CA THR A 119 2.13 10.76 10.85
C THR A 119 2.43 10.33 12.29
N ARG A 120 3.70 10.03 12.62
CA ARG A 120 4.18 9.57 13.93
C ARG A 120 4.76 10.70 14.81
N GLN A 121 4.33 11.94 14.57
CA GLN A 121 4.78 13.10 15.35
C GLN A 121 4.06 13.21 16.70
N GLY A 122 4.71 13.89 17.66
CA GLY A 122 4.22 13.99 19.03
C GLY A 122 4.11 12.61 19.69
N ASP A 123 3.02 12.37 20.42
CA ASP A 123 2.75 11.09 21.09
C ASP A 123 1.94 10.11 20.20
N ARG A 124 1.93 10.33 18.89
CA ARG A 124 1.05 9.60 17.95
C ARG A 124 1.75 8.37 17.41
N LYS A 125 1.06 7.22 17.44
CA LYS A 125 1.54 5.99 16.79
C LYS A 125 1.65 6.13 15.27
N GLY A 126 0.79 6.95 14.66
CA GLY A 126 0.72 7.16 13.21
C GLY A 126 0.48 5.88 12.40
N ILE A 127 0.89 5.90 11.14
CA ILE A 127 0.92 4.72 10.26
C ILE A 127 2.01 3.77 10.74
N GLN A 128 1.62 2.52 10.97
CA GLN A 128 2.50 1.49 11.55
C GLN A 128 2.86 0.38 10.55
N LYS A 129 2.04 0.18 9.50
CA LYS A 129 2.27 -0.83 8.46
C LYS A 129 1.92 -0.29 7.08
N VAL A 130 2.74 -0.59 6.08
CA VAL A 130 2.48 -0.29 4.67
C VAL A 130 2.45 -1.58 3.85
N TYR A 131 1.42 -1.78 3.04
CA TYR A 131 1.36 -2.87 2.06
C TYR A 131 1.36 -2.28 0.66
N PHE A 132 2.14 -2.86 -0.25
CA PHE A 132 2.13 -2.46 -1.66
C PHE A 132 2.32 -3.63 -2.61
N GLY A 133 1.89 -3.47 -3.87
CA GLY A 133 1.84 -4.59 -4.81
C GLY A 133 3.10 -4.74 -5.66
N VAL A 134 3.78 -3.64 -5.99
CA VAL A 134 5.04 -3.66 -6.74
C VAL A 134 6.05 -2.70 -6.13
N LYS A 135 7.32 -3.08 -6.18
CA LYS A 135 8.44 -2.17 -5.87
C LYS A 135 8.63 -1.16 -7.00
N GLU A 136 9.29 -0.04 -6.70
CA GLU A 136 9.62 0.95 -7.72
C GLU A 136 10.50 0.30 -8.82
N PRO A 137 10.13 0.43 -10.12
CA PRO A 137 10.89 -0.19 -11.21
C PRO A 137 12.36 0.21 -11.19
N GLY A 138 13.26 -0.77 -11.33
CA GLY A 138 14.72 -0.54 -11.31
C GLY A 138 15.38 -0.60 -9.93
N THR A 139 14.62 -0.78 -8.85
CA THR A 139 15.18 -1.05 -7.52
C THR A 139 15.48 -2.55 -7.35
N PHE A 140 16.68 -2.98 -7.75
CA PHE A 140 17.15 -4.33 -7.42
C PHE A 140 17.24 -4.50 -5.89
N VAL A 141 16.94 -5.72 -5.44
CA VAL A 141 16.97 -6.17 -4.03
C VAL A 141 18.19 -5.58 -3.30
N GLY A 142 17.92 -4.64 -2.37
CA GLY A 142 18.92 -3.94 -1.56
C GLY A 142 18.91 -2.41 -1.66
N GLY A 143 18.34 -1.82 -2.73
CA GLY A 143 18.46 -0.38 -3.05
C GLY A 143 17.17 0.47 -2.98
N SER A 144 16.07 -0.04 -2.44
CA SER A 144 14.83 0.72 -2.31
C SER A 144 14.95 1.75 -1.17
N GLU A 145 15.17 3.02 -1.53
CA GLU A 145 15.26 4.15 -0.58
C GLU A 145 13.97 4.26 0.24
N GLY A 146 12.81 4.03 -0.37
CA GLY A 146 11.52 4.07 0.31
C GLY A 146 11.40 3.01 1.42
N CYS A 147 11.69 1.74 1.12
CA CYS A 147 11.65 0.67 2.12
C CYS A 147 12.70 0.85 3.22
N GLN A 148 13.91 1.31 2.88
CA GLN A 148 14.96 1.60 3.86
C GLN A 148 14.49 2.68 4.86
N MET A 149 13.86 3.75 4.36
CA MET A 149 13.34 4.83 5.19
C MET A 149 12.16 4.38 6.07
N LEU A 150 11.25 3.56 5.55
CA LEU A 150 10.16 2.98 6.36
C LEU A 150 10.73 2.11 7.49
N THR A 151 11.68 1.23 7.16
CA THR A 151 12.36 0.34 8.12
C THR A 151 13.09 1.15 9.20
N ALA A 152 13.86 2.16 8.81
CA ALA A 152 14.60 3.03 9.74
C ALA A 152 13.66 3.81 10.68
N ALA A 153 12.45 4.13 10.22
CA ALA A 153 11.41 4.77 11.04
C ALA A 153 10.60 3.77 11.89
N GLY A 154 10.95 2.48 11.88
CA GLY A 154 10.22 1.43 12.58
C GLY A 154 8.79 1.24 12.06
N ILE A 155 8.56 1.51 10.77
CA ILE A 155 7.30 1.26 10.08
C ILE A 155 7.47 -0.02 9.28
N ASP A 156 6.68 -1.03 9.63
CA ASP A 156 6.72 -2.29 8.91
C ASP A 156 6.19 -2.10 7.48
N TRP A 157 6.73 -2.85 6.54
CA TRP A 157 6.19 -2.89 5.18
C TRP A 157 6.13 -4.32 4.66
N GLN A 158 5.35 -4.55 3.59
CA GLN A 158 5.26 -5.85 2.94
C GLN A 158 4.76 -5.73 1.50
N VAL A 159 5.39 -6.47 0.59
CA VAL A 159 4.90 -6.65 -0.78
C VAL A 159 3.80 -7.71 -0.79
N VAL A 160 2.68 -7.40 -1.44
CA VAL A 160 1.57 -8.34 -1.64
C VAL A 160 1.57 -8.82 -3.08
N ASN A 161 1.97 -10.08 -3.25
CA ASN A 161 2.17 -10.67 -4.57
C ASN A 161 0.84 -11.07 -5.25
N GLY A 162 0.89 -11.25 -6.57
CA GLY A 162 -0.20 -11.77 -7.40
C GLY A 162 -1.09 -10.70 -8.05
N LEU A 163 -0.64 -9.45 -8.09
CA LEU A 163 -1.29 -8.30 -8.76
C LEU A 163 -0.29 -7.45 -9.56
N GLU A 164 0.94 -7.92 -9.72
CA GLU A 164 2.07 -7.12 -10.19
C GLU A 164 1.82 -6.62 -11.61
N ARG A 165 1.38 -7.52 -12.49
CA ARG A 165 1.05 -7.19 -13.87
C ARG A 165 -0.09 -6.18 -13.95
N GLU A 166 -1.21 -6.42 -13.28
CA GLU A 166 -2.36 -5.51 -13.33
C GLU A 166 -2.00 -4.12 -12.78
N ILE A 167 -1.22 -4.07 -11.70
CA ILE A 167 -0.75 -2.82 -11.11
C ILE A 167 0.14 -2.05 -12.09
N LEU A 168 1.12 -2.72 -12.71
CA LEU A 168 2.04 -2.07 -13.65
C LEU A 168 1.30 -1.58 -14.89
N GLU A 169 0.42 -2.39 -15.47
CA GLU A 169 -0.38 -2.02 -16.66
C GLU A 169 -1.24 -0.76 -16.40
N VAL A 170 -1.85 -0.65 -15.23
CA VAL A 170 -2.58 0.57 -14.84
C VAL A 170 -1.60 1.72 -14.59
N ALA A 171 -0.51 1.50 -13.85
CA ALA A 171 0.43 2.54 -13.46
C ALA A 171 1.00 3.26 -14.69
N VAL A 172 1.42 2.53 -15.71
CA VAL A 172 2.07 3.10 -16.91
C VAL A 172 1.11 3.31 -18.09
N ALA A 173 -0.21 3.27 -17.87
CA ALA A 173 -1.20 3.30 -18.95
C ALA A 173 -1.09 4.50 -19.90
N GLY A 174 -0.47 5.60 -19.45
CA GLY A 174 -0.22 6.80 -20.27
C GLY A 174 1.18 6.92 -20.85
N HIS A 175 2.13 6.05 -20.47
CA HIS A 175 3.52 6.10 -20.91
C HIS A 175 3.67 5.61 -22.36
N GLU A 176 4.60 6.19 -23.11
CA GLU A 176 4.83 5.84 -24.52
C GLU A 176 5.38 4.41 -24.66
N ASN A 177 6.27 3.99 -23.76
CA ASN A 177 6.93 2.68 -23.79
C ASN A 177 6.33 1.68 -22.78
N ARG A 178 5.01 1.77 -22.54
CA ARG A 178 4.33 1.01 -21.48
C ARG A 178 4.61 -0.51 -21.50
N GLU A 179 4.67 -1.13 -22.68
CA GLU A 179 4.87 -2.58 -22.79
C GLU A 179 6.28 -2.99 -22.37
N GLU A 180 7.28 -2.18 -22.72
CA GLU A 180 8.67 -2.38 -22.33
C GLU A 180 8.85 -2.15 -20.82
N GLU A 181 8.23 -1.10 -20.27
CA GLU A 181 8.26 -0.81 -18.83
C GLU A 181 7.62 -1.93 -18.00
N VAL A 182 6.43 -2.41 -18.39
CA VAL A 182 5.76 -3.53 -17.72
C VAL A 182 6.63 -4.78 -17.77
N LYS A 183 7.18 -5.11 -18.95
CA LYS A 183 8.04 -6.29 -19.10
C LYS A 183 9.29 -6.18 -18.23
N ALA A 184 10.01 -5.06 -18.31
CA ALA A 184 11.22 -4.84 -17.52
C ALA A 184 10.96 -4.90 -16.01
N ALA A 185 9.86 -4.31 -15.54
CA ALA A 185 9.48 -4.39 -14.14
C ALA A 185 9.18 -5.83 -13.71
N LEU A 186 8.39 -6.58 -14.50
CA LEU A 186 8.06 -7.98 -14.21
C LEU A 186 9.29 -8.91 -14.21
N ASP A 187 10.28 -8.67 -15.07
CA ASP A 187 11.52 -9.45 -15.11
C ASP A 187 12.35 -9.27 -13.80
N THR A 188 12.16 -8.16 -13.07
CA THR A 188 12.82 -7.91 -11.78
C THR A 188 12.05 -8.43 -10.56
N VAL A 189 10.84 -8.97 -10.75
CA VAL A 189 9.95 -9.40 -9.67
C VAL A 189 10.37 -10.76 -9.06
N GLU A 190 11.42 -11.43 -9.55
CA GLU A 190 11.83 -12.78 -9.09
C GLU A 190 11.86 -12.93 -7.54
N THR A 191 10.70 -13.38 -7.05
CA THR A 191 10.34 -14.04 -5.81
C THR A 191 11.26 -13.84 -4.59
N ASN A 192 11.16 -12.68 -3.93
CA ASN A 192 11.50 -12.59 -2.50
C ASN A 192 10.40 -13.30 -1.68
N ILE A 193 10.55 -14.62 -1.53
CA ILE A 193 9.69 -15.47 -0.67
C ILE A 193 9.94 -15.22 0.82
N ASP A 194 11.00 -14.47 1.18
CA ASP A 194 11.46 -14.35 2.57
C ASP A 194 10.82 -13.21 3.40
N ASP A 195 10.09 -12.27 2.76
CA ASP A 195 9.50 -11.08 3.42
C ASP A 195 8.06 -11.32 3.94
N ILE A 196 7.77 -12.50 4.48
CA ILE A 196 6.46 -12.78 5.10
C ILE A 196 6.46 -12.22 6.53
N SER A 197 5.61 -11.22 6.80
CA SER A 197 5.36 -10.69 8.14
C SER A 197 4.94 -11.80 9.12
N ASP A 198 5.31 -11.68 10.40
CA ASP A 198 4.89 -12.63 11.45
C ASP A 198 3.36 -12.76 11.56
N ASP A 199 2.63 -11.68 11.28
CA ASP A 199 1.16 -11.69 11.21
C ASP A 199 0.66 -12.62 10.09
N GLU A 200 1.31 -12.60 8.91
CA GLU A 200 0.97 -13.46 7.78
C GLU A 200 1.44 -14.90 8.03
N ARG A 201 2.60 -15.10 8.69
CA ARG A 201 3.04 -16.43 9.13
C ARG A 201 2.03 -17.06 10.10
N ARG A 202 1.57 -16.31 11.11
CA ARG A 202 0.56 -16.78 12.09
C ARG A 202 -0.74 -17.18 11.40
N ARG A 203 -1.24 -16.35 10.49
CA ARG A 203 -2.41 -16.67 9.65
C ARG A 203 -2.23 -17.97 8.88
N GLN A 204 -1.09 -18.14 8.20
CA GLN A 204 -0.82 -19.35 7.40
C GLN A 204 -0.76 -20.60 8.29
N GLN A 205 -0.18 -20.51 9.49
CA GLN A 205 -0.16 -21.60 10.47
C GLN A 205 -1.56 -21.94 11.00
N GLU A 206 -2.41 -20.95 11.29
CA GLU A 206 -3.80 -21.19 11.70
C GLU A 206 -4.64 -21.83 10.59
N ALA A 207 -4.44 -21.39 9.33
CA ALA A 207 -5.10 -21.98 8.17
C ALA A 207 -4.70 -23.44 7.94
N GLN A 208 -3.44 -23.80 8.20
CA GLN A 208 -2.95 -25.18 8.12
C GLN A 208 -3.48 -26.06 9.27
N ARG A 209 -3.71 -25.49 10.46
CA ARG A 209 -4.18 -26.21 11.65
C ARG A 209 -5.69 -26.47 11.70
N ASN A 210 -6.50 -25.92 10.78
CA ASN A 210 -7.96 -26.07 10.82
C ASN A 210 -8.49 -27.03 9.71
N PRO A 211 -8.51 -28.36 9.94
CA PRO A 211 -8.79 -29.37 8.92
C PRO A 211 -10.22 -29.36 8.35
N LYS A 212 -11.17 -28.66 8.98
CA LYS A 212 -12.59 -28.65 8.56
C LYS A 212 -12.86 -27.92 7.24
N LYS A 213 -11.95 -27.06 6.75
CA LYS A 213 -12.12 -26.39 5.45
C LYS A 213 -11.74 -27.27 4.26
N ARG A 214 -10.86 -28.27 4.45
CA ARG A 214 -10.39 -29.18 3.39
C ARG A 214 -11.48 -30.17 2.91
N MET A 215 -12.45 -30.48 3.77
CA MET A 215 -13.56 -31.40 3.42
C MET A 215 -14.77 -30.72 2.79
N MET A 216 -14.93 -29.39 2.88
CA MET A 216 -16.07 -28.71 2.25
C MET A 216 -15.88 -28.46 0.76
N GLU A 217 -14.65 -28.23 0.28
CA GLU A 217 -14.39 -28.03 -1.17
C GLU A 217 -14.35 -29.34 -1.97
N ALA A 218 -14.06 -30.48 -1.34
CA ALA A 218 -14.10 -31.79 -1.98
C ALA A 218 -15.53 -32.34 -2.19
N ASN A 219 -16.51 -31.82 -1.44
CA ASN A 219 -17.92 -32.27 -1.51
C ASN A 219 -18.80 -31.41 -2.44
N LEU A 220 -18.23 -30.42 -3.13
CA LEU A 220 -18.94 -29.58 -4.12
C LEU A 220 -18.58 -29.93 -5.58
N LEU A 221 -17.77 -30.97 -5.78
CA LEU A 221 -17.40 -31.53 -7.09
C LEU A 221 -17.68 -33.05 -7.17
N GLY A 222 -18.55 -33.56 -6.31
CA GLY A 222 -19.06 -34.94 -6.34
C GLY A 222 -20.53 -34.99 -6.74
#